data_AF-A0A946X952-F1
#
_entry.id   AF-A0A946X952-F1
#
_cell.length_a   1.000
_cell.length_b   1.000
_cell.length_c   1.000
_cell.angle_alpha   90.00
_cell.angle_beta   90.00
_cell.angle_gamma   90.00
#
_symmetry.space_group_name_H-M   'P 1'
#
loop_
_entity.id
_entity.type
_entity.pdbx_description
1 polymer ?
#
loop_
_entity_poly.entity_id
_entity_poly.type
_entity_poly.pdbx_seq_one_letter_code
_entity_poly.pdbx_strand_id
1 'polypeptide(L)'
;MSEKLLVPDIGDFEEVEVIEILVKQGDQIQINDPVVTIESDKSSVEIPSTISGKIETIKVKVGDKVSKGDLLLNLNSSNQASSEKPIPKDTESIIKQAEAAIVEKNEEIEAPPKKAQKKQQSNIQVTNNDDLDPLETQDWLESLSAVVAKDGNQRAHFLIKELINKAYREGANIPYTQNTPYINTIPPEAEVKSNGDQNIERRIRSLIRWNAAAMVVRANKKFPELGGHIGTFASAATLYDVGMNHFWRAKNNKFGGDLVYFQGHSAPGMYARAFLEGRLNEKQLDSFRQEVKPGGLSSYPHP
;
A
#
# COMPACT_ATOMS: atom_id res chain seq x y z
N MET A 1 20.31 -25.10 19.83
CA MET A 1 21.27 -25.31 18.72
C MET A 1 21.24 -24.05 17.88
N SER A 2 22.39 -23.57 17.40
CA SER A 2 22.43 -22.45 16.45
C SER A 2 22.05 -22.96 15.06
N GLU A 3 20.88 -22.54 14.57
CA GLU A 3 20.38 -22.88 13.25
C GLU A 3 20.55 -21.69 12.30
N LYS A 4 20.81 -22.01 11.03
CA LYS A 4 21.17 -21.04 9.98
C LYS A 4 20.00 -20.86 9.03
N LEU A 5 19.55 -19.61 8.85
CA LEU A 5 18.57 -19.27 7.80
C LEU A 5 19.32 -18.84 6.54
N LEU A 6 19.09 -19.55 5.43
CA LEU A 6 19.69 -19.27 4.14
C LEU A 6 18.69 -18.60 3.19
N VAL A 7 19.18 -17.87 2.19
CA VAL A 7 18.36 -17.36 1.09
C VAL A 7 17.69 -18.55 0.36
N PRO A 8 16.34 -18.60 0.29
CA PRO A 8 15.61 -19.66 -0.39
C PRO A 8 15.85 -19.62 -1.91
N ASP A 9 15.32 -20.59 -2.64
CA ASP A 9 15.44 -20.60 -4.09
C ASP A 9 14.69 -19.41 -4.71
N ILE A 10 15.44 -18.40 -5.16
CA ILE A 10 14.91 -17.17 -5.76
C ILE A 10 14.71 -17.27 -7.28
N GLY A 11 14.98 -18.43 -7.91
CA GLY A 11 14.90 -18.64 -9.35
C GLY A 11 16.25 -18.38 -10.06
N ASP A 12 16.22 -18.03 -11.35
CA ASP A 12 17.42 -17.78 -12.19
C ASP A 12 18.11 -16.43 -11.92
N PHE A 13 17.86 -15.80 -10.78
CA PHE A 13 18.42 -14.48 -10.45
C PHE A 13 19.69 -14.65 -9.62
N GLU A 14 20.81 -14.16 -10.16
CA GLU A 14 22.11 -14.06 -9.49
C GLU A 14 22.29 -12.62 -8.97
N GLU A 15 22.80 -12.45 -7.74
CA GLU A 15 23.08 -11.14 -7.11
C GLU A 15 21.89 -10.18 -6.94
N VAL A 16 20.93 -10.53 -6.08
CA VAL A 16 19.76 -9.68 -5.75
C VAL A 16 20.06 -8.79 -4.54
N GLU A 17 19.60 -7.54 -4.56
CA GLU A 17 19.92 -6.54 -3.51
C GLU A 17 18.94 -6.62 -2.33
N VAL A 18 19.47 -6.46 -1.12
CA VAL A 18 18.70 -6.40 0.12
C VAL A 18 18.26 -4.97 0.39
N ILE A 19 16.96 -4.70 0.25
CA ILE A 19 16.40 -3.35 0.41
C ILE A 19 15.93 -3.06 1.84
N GLU A 20 15.54 -4.08 2.59
CA GLU A 20 14.99 -3.89 3.93
C GLU A 20 15.20 -5.13 4.81
N ILE A 21 15.58 -4.89 6.07
CA ILE A 21 15.69 -5.93 7.11
C ILE A 21 14.57 -5.67 8.11
N LEU A 22 13.61 -6.59 8.19
CA LEU A 22 12.38 -6.46 8.97
C LEU A 22 12.53 -6.93 10.42
N VAL A 23 13.71 -7.43 10.79
CA VAL A 23 13.99 -8.03 12.09
C VAL A 23 15.21 -7.38 12.76
N LYS A 24 15.20 -7.29 14.09
CA LYS A 24 16.33 -6.79 14.87
C LYS A 24 17.02 -7.92 15.63
N GLN A 25 18.30 -7.71 15.96
CA GLN A 25 19.05 -8.64 16.79
C GLN A 25 18.36 -8.79 18.17
N GLY A 26 18.02 -10.02 18.55
CA GLY A 26 17.29 -10.31 19.78
C GLY A 26 15.77 -10.44 19.62
N ASP A 27 15.20 -10.20 18.45
CA ASP A 27 13.76 -10.40 18.20
C ASP A 27 13.41 -11.89 18.17
N GLN A 28 12.17 -12.19 18.57
CA GLN A 28 11.59 -13.53 18.55
C GLN A 28 10.72 -13.67 17.30
N ILE A 29 11.07 -14.62 16.42
CA ILE A 29 10.36 -14.85 15.16
C ILE A 29 9.66 -16.22 15.17
N GLN A 30 8.51 -16.31 14.50
CA GLN A 30 7.77 -17.55 14.26
C GLN A 30 8.02 -18.07 12.83
N ILE A 31 7.61 -19.31 12.58
CA ILE A 31 7.64 -19.90 11.24
C ILE A 31 6.68 -19.10 10.34
N ASN A 32 7.16 -18.70 9.15
CA ASN A 32 6.52 -17.83 8.15
C ASN A 32 6.57 -16.32 8.41
N ASP A 33 7.21 -15.84 9.47
CA ASP A 33 7.37 -14.39 9.67
C ASP A 33 8.38 -13.81 8.67
N PRO A 34 8.10 -12.65 8.03
CA PRO A 34 9.00 -12.04 7.05
C PRO A 34 10.26 -11.49 7.72
N VAL A 35 11.42 -11.81 7.13
CA VAL A 35 12.73 -11.52 7.74
C VAL A 35 13.49 -10.45 6.96
N VAL A 36 13.58 -10.61 5.65
CA VAL A 36 14.33 -9.73 4.75
C VAL A 36 13.52 -9.52 3.47
N THR A 37 13.51 -8.29 2.97
CA THR A 37 12.96 -7.96 1.65
C THR A 37 14.10 -7.78 0.66
N ILE A 38 14.04 -8.54 -0.44
CA ILE A 38 15.00 -8.46 -1.54
C ILE A 38 14.32 -7.87 -2.78
N GLU A 39 15.05 -7.09 -3.57
CA GLU A 39 14.56 -6.47 -4.80
C GLU A 39 15.35 -6.98 -6.01
N SER A 40 14.63 -7.59 -6.96
CA SER A 40 15.15 -7.91 -8.30
C SER A 40 14.68 -6.89 -9.33
N ASP A 41 15.22 -6.98 -10.56
CA ASP A 41 14.85 -6.15 -11.71
C ASP A 41 13.34 -6.13 -12.03
N LYS A 42 12.59 -7.11 -11.52
CA LYS A 42 11.17 -7.34 -11.84
C LYS A 42 10.24 -7.30 -10.64
N SER A 43 10.73 -7.47 -9.41
CA SER A 43 9.88 -7.55 -8.21
C SER A 43 10.66 -7.49 -6.91
N SER A 44 10.03 -6.93 -5.88
CA SER A 44 10.46 -7.11 -4.49
C SER A 44 9.76 -8.33 -3.88
N VAL A 45 10.52 -9.19 -3.19
CA VAL A 45 10.03 -10.44 -2.56
C VAL A 45 10.48 -10.48 -1.10
N GLU A 46 9.56 -10.82 -0.20
CA GLU A 46 9.86 -11.04 1.22
C GLU A 46 10.28 -12.49 1.45
N ILE A 47 11.37 -12.70 2.18
CA ILE A 47 11.85 -14.02 2.58
C ILE A 47 11.26 -14.35 3.96
N PRO A 48 10.35 -15.34 4.06
CA PRO A 48 9.82 -15.78 5.34
C PRO A 48 10.83 -16.65 6.11
N SER A 49 10.73 -16.64 7.44
CA SER A 49 11.52 -17.52 8.30
C SER A 49 11.02 -18.95 8.21
N THR A 50 11.94 -19.91 8.03
CA THR A 50 11.62 -21.35 8.06
C THR A 50 11.60 -21.93 9.47
N ILE A 51 12.06 -21.18 10.48
CA ILE A 51 12.31 -21.66 11.84
C ILE A 51 11.82 -20.61 12.86
N SER A 52 11.25 -21.08 13.97
CA SER A 52 10.92 -20.22 15.12
C SER A 52 12.09 -20.14 16.11
N GLY A 53 12.46 -18.95 16.57
CA GLY A 53 13.56 -18.79 17.52
C GLY A 53 13.91 -17.34 17.80
N LYS A 54 14.92 -17.14 18.64
CA LYS A 54 15.46 -15.80 18.93
C LYS A 54 16.66 -15.52 18.01
N ILE A 55 16.69 -14.34 17.40
CA ILE A 55 17.77 -13.92 16.49
C ILE A 55 19.03 -13.62 17.29
N GLU A 56 20.10 -14.36 17.03
CA GLU A 56 21.39 -14.21 17.72
C GLU A 56 22.28 -13.19 16.99
N THR A 57 22.42 -13.32 15.67
CA THR A 57 23.22 -12.40 14.84
C THR A 57 22.66 -12.30 13.42
N ILE A 58 22.57 -11.07 12.91
CA ILE A 58 22.21 -10.76 11.52
C ILE A 58 23.52 -10.54 10.76
N LYS A 59 23.74 -11.25 9.64
CA LYS A 59 24.99 -11.17 8.87
C LYS A 59 24.91 -10.28 7.63
N VAL A 60 23.73 -9.77 7.32
CA VAL A 60 23.43 -9.03 6.09
C VAL A 60 23.08 -7.59 6.45
N LYS A 61 23.49 -6.64 5.62
CA LYS A 61 23.14 -5.22 5.73
C LYS A 61 22.25 -4.80 4.56
N VAL A 62 21.51 -3.72 4.75
CA VAL A 62 20.77 -3.07 3.67
C VAL A 62 21.77 -2.58 2.62
N GLY A 63 21.55 -2.95 1.36
CA GLY A 63 22.44 -2.72 0.21
C GLY A 63 23.41 -3.86 -0.12
N ASP A 64 23.42 -4.94 0.67
CA ASP A 64 24.23 -6.12 0.34
C ASP A 64 23.57 -6.93 -0.79
N LYS A 65 24.39 -7.47 -1.69
CA LYS A 65 23.97 -8.40 -2.74
C LYS A 65 24.03 -9.83 -2.23
N VAL A 66 22.93 -10.56 -2.34
CA VAL A 66 22.80 -11.94 -1.87
C VAL A 66 22.37 -12.87 -3.01
N SER A 67 22.86 -14.10 -2.98
CA SER A 67 22.54 -15.18 -3.92
C SER A 67 21.94 -16.39 -3.21
N LYS A 68 21.37 -17.31 -3.98
CA LYS A 68 20.79 -18.56 -3.47
C LYS A 68 21.77 -19.29 -2.54
N GLY A 69 21.33 -19.55 -1.31
CA GLY A 69 22.13 -20.25 -0.30
C GLY A 69 23.00 -19.37 0.59
N ASP A 70 22.98 -18.04 0.43
CA ASP A 70 23.72 -17.15 1.31
C ASP A 70 23.10 -17.07 2.71
N LEU A 71 23.95 -16.90 3.72
CA LEU A 71 23.56 -16.91 5.12
C LEU A 71 22.97 -15.56 5.55
N LEU A 72 21.67 -15.55 5.86
CA LEU A 72 20.94 -14.35 6.29
C LEU A 72 21.15 -14.07 7.78
N LEU A 73 20.88 -15.06 8.64
CA LEU A 73 20.96 -14.91 10.10
C LEU A 73 21.15 -16.24 10.83
N ASN A 74 21.65 -16.14 12.07
CA ASN A 74 21.73 -17.26 13.02
C ASN A 74 20.62 -17.13 14.07
N LEU A 75 19.94 -18.25 14.32
CA LEU A 75 18.84 -18.37 15.29
C LEU A 75 19.21 -19.35 16.40
N ASN A 76 18.77 -19.07 17.63
CA ASN A 76 18.81 -20.04 18.72
C ASN A 76 17.41 -20.60 18.95
N SER A 77 17.23 -21.89 18.65
CA SER A 77 15.95 -22.59 18.79
C SER A 77 15.68 -22.95 20.26
N SER A 78 14.51 -22.58 20.76
CA SER A 78 13.94 -23.14 21.98
C SER A 78 13.06 -24.34 21.62
N ASN A 79 13.59 -25.55 21.80
CA ASN A 79 12.79 -26.76 21.69
C ASN A 79 11.71 -26.79 22.79
N GLN A 80 10.46 -26.53 22.42
CA GLN A 80 9.31 -27.10 23.11
C GLN A 80 8.50 -27.92 22.11
N ALA A 81 8.46 -29.21 22.40
CA ALA A 81 7.73 -30.22 21.68
C ALA A 81 6.23 -29.86 21.59
N SER A 82 5.70 -29.90 20.37
CA SER A 82 4.28 -29.92 20.10
C SER A 82 3.64 -31.17 20.71
N SER A 83 2.82 -30.98 21.73
CA SER A 83 1.85 -32.00 22.16
C SER A 83 0.55 -31.78 21.38
N GLU A 84 0.15 -32.81 20.64
CA GLU A 84 -1.19 -32.91 20.06
C GLU A 84 -2.24 -32.80 21.17
N LYS A 85 -3.24 -31.94 20.97
CA LYS A 85 -4.52 -32.02 21.66
C LYS A 85 -5.68 -31.96 20.67
N PRO A 86 -6.77 -32.71 20.92
CA PRO A 86 -7.79 -33.02 19.94
C PRO A 86 -8.84 -31.93 19.81
N ILE A 87 -9.50 -31.92 18.65
CA ILE A 87 -10.63 -31.06 18.28
C ILE A 87 -11.80 -31.25 19.27
N PRO A 88 -12.30 -30.19 19.94
CA PRO A 88 -13.55 -30.27 20.70
C PRO A 88 -14.78 -30.04 19.80
N LYS A 89 -15.76 -30.93 19.93
CA LYS A 89 -17.15 -30.74 19.49
C LYS A 89 -17.84 -29.77 20.45
N ASP A 90 -17.91 -28.48 20.12
CA ASP A 90 -18.83 -27.55 20.81
C ASP A 90 -19.01 -26.23 20.02
N THR A 91 -19.38 -26.34 18.74
CA THR A 91 -19.65 -25.18 17.88
C THR A 91 -21.13 -24.76 17.88
N GLU A 92 -22.02 -25.51 18.54
CA GLU A 92 -23.45 -25.20 18.62
C GLU A 92 -23.85 -24.40 19.89
N SER A 93 -23.06 -24.48 20.95
CA SER A 93 -23.29 -23.75 22.21
C SER A 93 -22.86 -22.28 22.13
N ILE A 94 -21.85 -21.97 21.31
CA ILE A 94 -21.32 -20.61 21.10
C ILE A 94 -22.27 -19.76 20.23
N ILE A 95 -22.95 -20.38 19.25
CA ILE A 95 -23.91 -19.70 18.37
C ILE A 95 -25.19 -19.31 19.15
N LYS A 96 -25.68 -20.19 20.03
CA LYS A 96 -26.84 -19.90 20.90
C LYS A 96 -26.58 -18.77 21.91
N GLN A 97 -25.35 -18.63 22.40
CA GLN A 97 -24.99 -17.54 23.31
C GLN A 97 -24.82 -16.20 22.57
N ALA A 98 -24.39 -16.23 21.30
CA ALA A 98 -24.34 -15.05 20.45
C ALA A 98 -25.74 -14.57 20.02
N GLU A 99 -26.69 -15.48 19.80
CA GLU A 99 -28.08 -15.14 19.43
C GLU A 99 -28.89 -14.59 20.62
N ALA A 100 -28.68 -15.09 21.84
CA ALA A 100 -29.36 -14.57 23.04
C ALA A 100 -28.93 -13.13 23.41
N ALA A 101 -27.65 -12.78 23.19
CA ALA A 101 -27.13 -11.44 23.46
C ALA A 101 -27.59 -10.37 22.45
N ILE A 102 -28.14 -10.78 21.29
CA ILE A 102 -28.67 -9.89 20.26
C ILE A 102 -30.14 -9.53 20.53
N VAL A 103 -30.89 -10.38 21.24
CA VAL A 103 -32.32 -10.16 21.53
C VAL A 103 -32.53 -9.18 22.70
N GLU A 104 -31.70 -9.20 23.74
CA GLU A 104 -31.83 -8.25 24.87
C GLU A 104 -31.44 -6.80 24.51
N LYS A 105 -30.75 -6.57 23.38
CA LYS A 105 -30.25 -5.23 23.01
C LYS A 105 -31.22 -4.38 22.19
N ASN A 106 -32.41 -4.91 21.85
CA ASN A 106 -33.36 -4.25 20.95
C ASN A 106 -34.60 -3.64 21.62
N GLU A 107 -34.76 -3.70 22.95
CA GLU A 107 -35.95 -3.13 23.63
C GLU A 107 -35.73 -1.82 24.40
N GLU A 108 -34.54 -1.21 24.41
CA GLU A 108 -34.35 0.13 24.99
C GLU A 108 -33.90 1.16 23.94
N ILE A 109 -34.86 1.65 23.16
CA ILE A 109 -34.74 2.91 22.42
C ILE A 109 -35.72 3.92 23.01
N GLU A 110 -35.27 4.66 24.02
CA GLU A 110 -35.67 6.06 24.20
C GLU A 110 -34.53 6.81 24.92
N ALA A 111 -33.79 7.63 24.18
CA ALA A 111 -32.70 8.44 24.71
C ALA A 111 -33.05 9.95 24.63
N PRO A 112 -32.87 10.71 25.73
CA PRO A 112 -33.07 12.16 25.78
C PRO A 112 -31.93 12.92 25.05
N PRO A 113 -32.10 14.23 24.73
CA PRO A 113 -31.19 14.92 23.82
C PRO A 113 -29.82 15.15 24.46
N LYS A 114 -28.76 14.59 23.85
CA LYS A 114 -27.37 14.87 24.24
C LYS A 114 -26.88 16.18 23.64
N LYS A 115 -26.40 17.07 24.53
CA LYS A 115 -25.66 18.29 24.19
C LYS A 115 -24.40 17.95 23.38
N ALA A 116 -24.15 18.73 22.35
CA ALA A 116 -22.97 18.64 21.49
C ALA A 116 -21.67 18.76 22.32
N GLN A 117 -20.86 17.71 22.32
CA GLN A 117 -19.49 17.74 22.80
C GLN A 117 -18.56 18.08 21.63
N LYS A 118 -17.77 19.15 21.79
CA LYS A 118 -16.69 19.53 20.86
C LYS A 118 -15.69 18.38 20.77
N LYS A 119 -15.40 17.89 19.55
CA LYS A 119 -14.27 17.00 19.27
C LYS A 119 -12.98 17.71 19.69
N GLN A 120 -12.26 17.14 20.66
CA GLN A 120 -10.87 17.48 20.92
C GLN A 120 -10.03 17.06 19.70
N GLN A 121 -9.41 18.04 19.05
CA GLN A 121 -8.38 17.79 18.06
C GLN A 121 -7.18 17.16 18.77
N SER A 122 -6.75 15.99 18.30
CA SER A 122 -5.52 15.35 18.77
C SER A 122 -4.34 16.22 18.33
N ASN A 123 -3.67 16.85 19.28
CA ASN A 123 -2.41 17.54 19.03
C ASN A 123 -1.39 16.49 18.53
N ILE A 124 -0.96 16.63 17.29
CA ILE A 124 0.21 15.91 16.79
C ILE A 124 1.41 16.58 17.45
N GLN A 125 1.82 16.08 18.62
CA GLN A 125 3.08 16.50 19.23
C GLN A 125 4.22 15.87 18.43
N VAL A 126 4.90 16.68 17.64
CA VAL A 126 6.25 16.34 17.16
C VAL A 126 7.16 16.52 18.37
N THR A 127 7.37 15.46 19.15
CA THR A 127 8.38 15.49 20.21
C THR A 127 9.75 15.47 19.55
N ASN A 128 10.33 16.64 19.31
CA ASN A 128 11.73 16.77 18.96
C ASN A 128 12.54 16.62 20.25
N ASN A 129 13.38 15.59 20.33
CA ASN A 129 14.26 15.36 21.47
C ASN A 129 15.40 16.40 21.60
N ASP A 130 15.48 17.36 20.66
CA ASP A 130 16.47 18.44 20.59
C ASP A 130 15.86 19.85 20.74
N ASP A 131 14.64 19.98 21.27
CA ASP A 131 14.02 21.29 21.53
C ASP A 131 14.65 21.99 22.74
N LEU A 132 15.14 23.22 22.55
CA LEU A 132 15.81 24.02 23.58
C LEU A 132 14.83 24.54 24.64
N ASP A 133 13.62 24.92 24.24
CA ASP A 133 12.55 25.37 25.14
C ASP A 133 11.17 24.91 24.63
N PRO A 134 10.72 23.72 25.07
CA PRO A 134 9.44 23.17 24.66
C PRO A 134 8.23 24.03 25.02
N LEU A 135 8.32 24.87 26.07
CA LEU A 135 7.21 25.74 26.48
C LEU A 135 7.04 26.89 25.48
N GLU A 136 8.15 27.54 25.11
CA GLU A 136 8.11 28.58 24.07
C GLU A 136 7.59 27.99 22.75
N THR A 137 8.10 26.83 22.31
CA THR A 137 7.63 26.17 21.09
C THR A 137 6.12 25.91 21.14
N GLN A 138 5.61 25.44 22.27
CA GLN A 138 4.17 25.20 22.46
C GLN A 138 3.36 26.49 22.36
N ASP A 139 3.81 27.59 22.98
CA ASP A 139 3.12 28.89 22.91
C ASP A 139 3.02 29.42 21.47
N TRP A 140 4.07 29.24 20.66
CA TRP A 140 4.06 29.61 19.24
C TRP A 140 3.10 28.74 18.42
N LEU A 141 3.08 27.42 18.67
CA LEU A 141 2.16 26.50 18.00
C LEU A 141 0.69 26.78 18.37
N GLU A 142 0.42 27.08 19.63
CA GLU A 142 -0.92 27.46 20.10
C GLU A 142 -1.36 28.79 19.50
N SER A 143 -0.45 29.77 19.42
CA SER A 143 -0.71 31.06 18.77
C SER A 143 -1.09 30.89 17.29
N LEU A 144 -0.36 30.06 16.56
CA LEU A 144 -0.68 29.75 15.16
C LEU A 144 -2.03 29.02 15.04
N SER A 145 -2.28 28.05 15.91
CA SER A 145 -3.54 27.29 15.95
C SER A 145 -4.74 28.18 16.24
N ALA A 146 -4.60 29.16 17.15
CA ALA A 146 -5.62 30.14 17.45
C ALA A 146 -5.94 31.04 16.25
N VAL A 147 -4.93 31.45 15.47
CA VAL A 147 -5.13 32.21 14.22
C VAL A 147 -5.87 31.38 13.18
N VAL A 148 -5.49 30.11 12.99
CA VAL A 148 -6.20 29.20 12.07
C VAL A 148 -7.66 29.05 12.48
N ALA A 149 -7.94 28.86 13.77
CA ALA A 149 -9.29 28.70 14.27
C ALA A 149 -10.17 29.95 14.14
N LYS A 150 -9.58 31.15 14.27
CA LYS A 150 -10.31 32.43 14.27
C LYS A 150 -10.40 33.07 12.89
N ASP A 151 -9.27 33.17 12.20
CA ASP A 151 -9.09 33.97 10.98
C ASP A 151 -8.81 33.10 9.73
N GLY A 152 -8.60 31.79 9.91
CA GLY A 152 -8.49 30.80 8.82
C GLY A 152 -7.09 30.61 8.23
N ASN A 153 -6.98 29.62 7.34
CA ASN A 153 -5.71 29.16 6.75
C ASN A 153 -4.97 30.24 5.95
N GLN A 154 -5.68 31.12 5.24
CA GLN A 154 -5.04 32.19 4.46
C GLN A 154 -4.28 33.17 5.35
N ARG A 155 -4.84 33.51 6.51
CA ARG A 155 -4.19 34.40 7.47
C ARG A 155 -2.97 33.74 8.12
N ALA A 156 -3.08 32.46 8.48
CA ALA A 156 -1.96 31.69 9.02
C ALA A 156 -0.79 31.62 8.03
N HIS A 157 -1.05 31.31 6.75
CA HIS A 157 -0.02 31.34 5.70
C HIS A 157 0.65 32.70 5.54
N PHE A 158 -0.14 33.79 5.60
CA PHE A 158 0.42 35.14 5.55
C PHE A 158 1.38 35.42 6.72
N LEU A 159 1.00 35.06 7.96
CA LEU A 159 1.86 35.26 9.12
C LEU A 159 3.14 34.42 9.06
N ILE A 160 3.04 33.15 8.66
CA ILE A 160 4.23 32.28 8.47
C ILE A 160 5.18 32.90 7.45
N LYS A 161 4.65 33.39 6.32
CA LYS A 161 5.46 34.08 5.30
C LYS A 161 6.19 35.31 5.87
N GLU A 162 5.49 36.14 6.64
CA GLU A 162 6.10 37.33 7.25
C GLU A 162 7.15 36.98 8.32
N LEU A 163 6.93 35.92 9.10
CA LEU A 163 7.92 35.40 10.06
C LEU A 163 9.18 34.89 9.35
N ILE A 164 9.02 34.14 8.26
CA ILE A 164 10.14 33.68 7.42
C ILE A 164 10.91 34.89 6.85
N ASN A 165 10.20 35.90 6.31
CA ASN A 165 10.81 37.12 5.80
C ASN A 165 11.60 37.88 6.88
N LYS A 166 11.04 37.98 8.09
CA LYS A 166 11.71 38.61 9.24
C LYS A 166 12.95 37.83 9.64
N ALA A 167 12.87 36.51 9.75
CA ALA A 167 14.01 35.65 10.08
C ALA A 167 15.15 35.79 9.05
N TYR A 168 14.84 35.84 7.75
CA TYR A 168 15.85 36.13 6.72
C TYR A 168 16.53 37.50 6.91
N ARG A 169 15.77 38.55 7.25
CA ARG A 169 16.32 39.88 7.50
C ARG A 169 17.23 39.93 8.73
N GLU A 170 16.96 39.11 9.73
CA GLU A 170 17.79 38.96 10.93
C GLU A 170 18.98 38.00 10.72
N GLY A 171 19.18 37.49 9.49
CA GLY A 171 20.33 36.67 9.12
C GLY A 171 20.19 35.16 9.38
N ALA A 172 18.98 34.68 9.70
CA ALA A 172 18.73 33.24 9.82
C ALA A 172 18.81 32.58 8.44
N ASN A 173 19.66 31.55 8.32
CA ASN A 173 19.73 30.72 7.12
C ASN A 173 18.67 29.62 7.19
N ILE A 174 17.45 29.92 6.74
CA ILE A 174 16.38 28.93 6.65
C ILE A 174 16.49 28.21 5.30
N PRO A 175 16.82 26.90 5.26
CA PRO A 175 16.77 26.15 4.01
C PRO A 175 15.33 26.12 3.51
N TYR A 176 15.13 26.51 2.26
CA TYR A 176 13.81 26.46 1.64
C TYR A 176 13.34 25.01 1.52
N THR A 177 12.34 24.62 2.30
CA THR A 177 11.71 23.30 2.22
C THR A 177 10.43 23.39 1.39
N GLN A 178 10.44 22.82 0.17
CA GLN A 178 9.24 22.68 -0.67
C GLN A 178 8.31 21.55 -0.24
N ASN A 179 8.60 20.90 0.89
CA ASN A 179 7.92 19.67 1.28
C ASN A 179 6.73 19.99 2.18
N THR A 180 5.57 19.46 1.80
CA THR A 180 4.44 19.34 2.73
C THR A 180 4.67 18.18 3.69
N PRO A 181 3.99 18.14 4.85
CA PRO A 181 4.02 16.98 5.72
C PRO A 181 3.60 15.70 4.97
N TYR A 182 4.11 14.55 5.41
CA TYR A 182 3.80 13.24 4.81
C TYR A 182 2.40 12.75 5.25
N ILE A 183 1.36 13.49 4.85
CA ILE A 183 -0.05 13.24 5.12
C ILE A 183 -0.88 13.56 3.87
N ASN A 184 -2.14 13.11 3.84
CA ASN A 184 -3.04 13.44 2.75
C ASN A 184 -3.30 14.95 2.66
N THR A 185 -3.17 15.52 1.46
CA THR A 185 -3.46 16.95 1.21
C THR A 185 -4.92 17.32 1.46
N ILE A 186 -5.86 16.40 1.21
CA ILE A 186 -7.29 16.59 1.46
C ILE A 186 -7.65 15.90 2.78
N PRO A 187 -8.09 16.64 3.82
CA PRO A 187 -8.45 16.04 5.10
C PRO A 187 -9.82 15.32 5.03
N PRO A 188 -10.11 14.37 5.93
CA PRO A 188 -11.36 13.58 5.91
C PRO A 188 -12.64 14.42 5.93
N GLU A 189 -12.64 15.57 6.60
CA GLU A 189 -13.77 16.50 6.66
C GLU A 189 -14.03 17.28 5.36
N ALA A 190 -13.02 17.40 4.50
CA ALA A 190 -13.13 18.03 3.17
C ALA A 190 -13.30 17.00 2.04
N GLU A 191 -13.25 15.71 2.36
CA GLU A 191 -13.37 14.62 1.39
C GLU A 191 -14.80 14.53 0.85
N VAL A 192 -14.95 14.66 -0.47
CA VAL A 192 -16.21 14.38 -1.15
C VAL A 192 -16.32 12.89 -1.40
N LYS A 193 -17.40 12.25 -0.89
CA LYS A 193 -17.62 10.82 -1.08
C LYS A 193 -18.01 10.49 -2.52
N SER A 194 -17.44 9.41 -3.04
CA SER A 194 -17.81 8.86 -4.35
C SER A 194 -19.29 8.47 -4.37
N ASN A 195 -19.95 8.74 -5.49
CA ASN A 195 -21.33 8.32 -5.76
C ASN A 195 -21.43 6.87 -6.27
N GLY A 196 -20.30 6.21 -6.56
CA GLY A 196 -20.25 4.84 -7.08
C GLY A 196 -20.41 3.76 -5.99
N ASP A 197 -20.97 2.61 -6.38
CA ASP A 197 -21.08 1.44 -5.52
C ASP A 197 -19.71 0.75 -5.39
N GLN A 198 -19.09 0.91 -4.21
CA GLN A 198 -17.77 0.39 -3.91
C GLN A 198 -17.69 -1.15 -3.97
N ASN A 199 -18.78 -1.88 -3.72
CA ASN A 199 -18.81 -3.33 -3.80
C ASN A 199 -18.78 -3.81 -5.25
N ILE A 200 -19.57 -3.18 -6.11
CA ILE A 200 -19.60 -3.48 -7.54
C ILE A 200 -18.26 -3.10 -8.17
N GLU A 201 -17.75 -1.91 -7.88
CA GLU A 201 -16.44 -1.45 -8.39
C GLU A 201 -15.32 -2.38 -7.96
N ARG A 202 -15.28 -2.79 -6.68
CA ARG A 202 -14.30 -3.77 -6.19
C ARG A 202 -14.41 -5.09 -6.95
N ARG A 203 -15.62 -5.59 -7.20
CA ARG A 203 -15.82 -6.86 -7.94
C ARG A 203 -15.32 -6.76 -9.38
N ILE A 204 -15.68 -5.70 -10.09
CA ILE A 204 -15.22 -5.45 -11.47
C ILE A 204 -13.69 -5.34 -11.49
N ARG A 205 -13.11 -4.54 -10.58
CA ARG A 205 -11.67 -4.36 -10.47
C ARG A 205 -10.93 -5.67 -10.18
N SER A 206 -11.48 -6.55 -9.34
CA SER A 206 -10.91 -7.88 -9.11
C SER A 206 -10.89 -8.74 -10.37
N LEU A 207 -11.96 -8.70 -11.19
CA LEU A 207 -11.99 -9.41 -12.48
C LEU A 207 -10.96 -8.85 -13.47
N ILE A 208 -10.81 -7.52 -13.52
CA ILE A 208 -9.79 -6.88 -14.37
C ILE A 208 -8.39 -7.31 -13.92
N ARG A 209 -8.10 -7.29 -12.61
CA ARG A 209 -6.82 -7.75 -12.05
C ARG A 209 -6.53 -9.21 -12.39
N TRP A 210 -7.53 -10.08 -12.25
CA TRP A 210 -7.42 -11.49 -12.59
C TRP A 210 -7.09 -11.69 -14.06
N ASN A 211 -7.87 -11.07 -14.96
CA ASN A 211 -7.66 -11.20 -16.41
C ASN A 211 -6.29 -10.65 -16.84
N ALA A 212 -5.82 -9.54 -16.24
CA ALA A 212 -4.50 -8.99 -16.52
C ALA A 212 -3.38 -9.97 -16.12
N ALA A 213 -3.45 -10.53 -14.91
CA ALA A 213 -2.47 -11.52 -14.44
C ALA A 213 -2.53 -12.80 -15.30
N ALA A 214 -3.74 -13.32 -15.56
CA ALA A 214 -3.94 -14.53 -16.35
C ALA A 214 -3.40 -14.38 -17.77
N MET A 215 -3.62 -13.23 -18.41
CA MET A 215 -3.09 -12.94 -19.75
C MET A 215 -1.56 -12.98 -19.79
N VAL A 216 -0.88 -12.33 -18.83
CA VAL A 216 0.59 -12.34 -18.75
C VAL A 216 1.11 -13.74 -18.45
N VAL A 217 0.53 -14.45 -17.47
CA VAL A 217 0.94 -15.82 -17.12
C VAL A 217 0.74 -16.78 -18.29
N ARG A 218 -0.38 -16.69 -19.02
CA ARG A 218 -0.65 -17.51 -20.21
C ARG A 218 0.37 -17.26 -21.32
N ALA A 219 0.74 -16.00 -21.56
CA ALA A 219 1.75 -15.65 -22.55
C ALA A 219 3.11 -16.28 -22.20
N ASN A 220 3.56 -16.11 -20.95
CA ASN A 220 4.84 -16.64 -20.48
C ASN A 220 4.86 -18.17 -20.37
N LYS A 221 3.71 -18.82 -20.17
CA LYS A 221 3.60 -20.28 -20.22
C LYS A 221 3.84 -20.86 -21.62
N LYS A 222 3.48 -20.11 -22.68
CA LYS A 222 3.71 -20.51 -24.07
C LYS A 222 5.11 -20.10 -24.55
N PHE A 223 5.55 -18.91 -24.17
CA PHE A 223 6.80 -18.28 -24.59
C PHE A 223 7.40 -17.49 -23.41
N PRO A 224 8.32 -18.09 -22.63
CA PRO A 224 8.86 -17.51 -21.40
C PRO A 224 9.56 -16.15 -21.58
N GLU A 225 10.07 -15.87 -22.77
CA GLU A 225 10.80 -14.65 -23.10
C GLU A 225 9.91 -13.44 -23.42
N LEU A 226 8.59 -13.63 -23.59
CA LEU A 226 7.68 -12.53 -23.90
C LEU A 226 7.58 -11.52 -22.77
N GLY A 227 7.70 -11.96 -21.51
CA GLY A 227 7.61 -11.11 -20.33
C GLY A 227 6.23 -10.48 -20.13
N GLY A 228 6.20 -9.33 -19.44
CA GLY A 228 4.98 -8.60 -19.08
C GLY A 228 4.93 -8.26 -17.59
N HIS A 229 4.38 -7.10 -17.26
CA HIS A 229 4.38 -6.57 -15.90
C HIS A 229 3.01 -6.80 -15.23
N ILE A 230 3.01 -7.51 -14.11
CA ILE A 230 1.80 -7.73 -13.30
C ILE A 230 1.72 -6.69 -12.17
N GLY A 231 2.84 -6.47 -11.48
CA GLY A 231 2.91 -5.58 -10.31
C GLY A 231 2.52 -4.13 -10.61
N THR A 232 2.99 -3.57 -11.72
CA THR A 232 2.72 -2.17 -12.09
C THR A 232 1.23 -1.88 -12.26
N PHE A 233 0.49 -2.75 -12.94
CA PHE A 233 -0.96 -2.56 -13.01
C PHE A 233 -1.62 -2.84 -11.66
N ALA A 234 -1.16 -3.84 -10.91
CA ALA A 234 -1.73 -4.18 -9.62
C ALA A 234 -1.65 -3.02 -8.61
N SER A 235 -0.56 -2.25 -8.58
CA SER A 235 -0.47 -1.07 -7.70
C SER A 235 -1.41 0.06 -8.16
N ALA A 236 -1.55 0.28 -9.46
CA ALA A 236 -2.33 1.38 -10.04
C ALA A 236 -3.81 1.07 -10.36
N ALA A 237 -4.27 -0.18 -10.24
CA ALA A 237 -5.58 -0.56 -10.79
C ALA A 237 -6.75 0.21 -10.17
N THR A 238 -6.68 0.57 -8.89
CA THR A 238 -7.73 1.35 -8.23
C THR A 238 -7.78 2.78 -8.76
N LEU A 239 -6.62 3.41 -9.01
CA LEU A 239 -6.53 4.74 -9.61
C LEU A 239 -7.18 4.75 -11.00
N TYR A 240 -6.84 3.77 -11.84
CA TYR A 240 -7.41 3.64 -13.17
C TYR A 240 -8.90 3.30 -13.17
N ASP A 241 -9.36 2.47 -12.24
CA ASP A 241 -10.77 2.14 -12.11
C ASP A 241 -11.62 3.36 -11.73
N VAL A 242 -11.16 4.16 -10.76
CA VAL A 242 -11.79 5.43 -10.40
C VAL A 242 -11.80 6.39 -11.60
N GLY A 243 -10.66 6.53 -12.29
CA GLY A 243 -10.55 7.36 -13.49
C GLY A 243 -11.57 6.98 -14.56
N MET A 244 -11.67 5.70 -14.89
CA MET A 244 -12.58 5.20 -15.92
C MET A 244 -14.06 5.28 -15.53
N ASN A 245 -14.41 5.07 -14.26
CA ASN A 245 -15.82 5.04 -13.84
C ASN A 245 -16.38 6.46 -13.63
N HIS A 246 -15.53 7.42 -13.21
CA HIS A 246 -16.01 8.70 -12.69
C HIS A 246 -15.46 9.94 -13.38
N PHE A 247 -14.34 9.84 -14.11
CA PHE A 247 -13.65 11.03 -14.64
C PHE A 247 -13.51 11.03 -16.15
N TRP A 248 -13.03 9.94 -16.73
CA TRP A 248 -12.58 9.92 -18.12
C TRP A 248 -13.73 9.80 -19.09
N ARG A 249 -13.75 10.72 -20.05
CA ARG A 249 -14.80 10.83 -21.06
C ARG A 249 -14.27 10.35 -22.40
N ALA A 250 -14.96 9.39 -22.99
CA ALA A 250 -14.67 8.94 -24.35
C ALA A 250 -15.04 10.03 -25.38
N LYS A 251 -14.47 9.88 -26.59
CA LYS A 251 -14.82 10.70 -27.75
C LYS A 251 -16.32 10.58 -28.04
N ASN A 252 -16.95 11.71 -28.36
CA ASN A 252 -18.33 11.79 -28.85
C ASN A 252 -18.45 12.85 -29.96
N ASN A 253 -19.66 13.11 -30.45
CA ASN A 253 -19.90 14.02 -31.57
C ASN A 253 -19.50 15.48 -31.31
N LYS A 254 -19.38 15.90 -30.04
CA LYS A 254 -19.08 17.28 -29.63
C LYS A 254 -17.75 17.43 -28.87
N PHE A 255 -17.14 16.32 -28.46
CA PHE A 255 -15.94 16.30 -27.63
C PHE A 255 -14.98 15.21 -28.11
N GLY A 256 -13.71 15.58 -28.30
CA GLY A 256 -12.66 14.68 -28.81
C GLY A 256 -12.30 13.52 -27.88
N GLY A 257 -12.77 13.55 -26.63
CA GLY A 257 -12.38 12.62 -25.58
C GLY A 257 -11.24 13.18 -24.75
N ASP A 258 -11.12 12.70 -23.51
CA ASP A 258 -9.97 13.04 -22.67
C ASP A 258 -8.71 12.32 -23.19
N LEU A 259 -7.59 13.04 -23.23
CA LEU A 259 -6.31 12.49 -23.68
C LEU A 259 -5.59 11.83 -22.51
N VAL A 260 -5.74 10.50 -22.39
CA VAL A 260 -5.16 9.73 -21.30
C VAL A 260 -3.84 9.09 -21.74
N TYR A 261 -2.74 9.53 -21.14
CA TYR A 261 -1.40 8.97 -21.35
C TYR A 261 -1.18 7.81 -20.39
N PHE A 262 -1.66 6.62 -20.78
CA PHE A 262 -1.52 5.42 -19.96
C PHE A 262 -0.04 5.05 -19.72
N GLN A 263 0.28 4.63 -18.49
CA GLN A 263 1.58 4.06 -18.21
C GLN A 263 1.77 2.77 -19.03
N GLY A 264 2.84 2.69 -19.82
CA GLY A 264 3.06 1.58 -20.75
C GLY A 264 2.99 0.21 -20.10
N HIS A 265 3.67 0.03 -18.96
CA HIS A 265 3.70 -1.24 -18.23
C HIS A 265 2.34 -1.66 -17.64
N SER A 266 1.35 -0.76 -17.59
CA SER A 266 -0.01 -1.07 -17.15
C SER A 266 -0.93 -1.55 -18.30
N ALA A 267 -0.42 -1.68 -19.52
CA ALA A 267 -1.18 -2.15 -20.68
C ALA A 267 -2.00 -3.44 -20.43
N PRO A 268 -1.48 -4.46 -19.71
CA PRO A 268 -2.27 -5.65 -19.41
C PRO A 268 -3.62 -5.38 -18.74
N GLY A 269 -3.67 -4.39 -17.85
CA GLY A 269 -4.90 -3.98 -17.20
C GLY A 269 -5.91 -3.33 -18.14
N MET A 270 -5.42 -2.54 -19.10
CA MET A 270 -6.27 -1.89 -20.10
C MET A 270 -6.91 -2.91 -21.05
N TYR A 271 -6.13 -3.91 -21.49
CA TYR A 271 -6.66 -5.02 -22.29
C TYR A 271 -7.65 -5.89 -21.50
N ALA A 272 -7.34 -6.19 -20.23
CA ALA A 272 -8.24 -6.93 -19.36
C ALA A 272 -9.60 -6.24 -19.17
N ARG A 273 -9.60 -4.91 -19.03
CA ARG A 273 -10.84 -4.12 -18.99
C ARG A 273 -11.56 -4.12 -20.33
N ALA A 274 -10.84 -3.88 -21.43
CA ALA A 274 -11.41 -3.90 -22.78
C ALA A 274 -12.05 -5.26 -23.13
N PHE A 275 -11.48 -6.37 -22.64
CA PHE A 275 -12.07 -7.70 -22.75
C PHE A 275 -13.38 -7.83 -21.96
N LEU A 276 -13.42 -7.38 -20.71
CA LEU A 276 -14.66 -7.39 -19.91
C LEU A 276 -15.76 -6.50 -20.49
N GLU A 277 -15.38 -5.43 -21.16
CA GLU A 277 -16.31 -4.54 -21.90
C GLU A 277 -16.70 -5.10 -23.29
N GLY A 278 -16.21 -6.28 -23.67
CA GLY A 278 -16.52 -6.92 -24.96
C GLY A 278 -15.84 -6.28 -26.17
N ARG A 279 -14.85 -5.41 -25.97
CA ARG A 279 -14.08 -4.75 -27.05
C ARG A 279 -12.94 -5.63 -27.58
N LEU A 280 -12.48 -6.59 -26.77
CA LEU A 280 -11.51 -7.61 -27.16
C LEU A 280 -12.08 -9.00 -26.91
N ASN A 281 -11.63 -9.98 -27.68
CA ASN A 281 -11.99 -11.38 -27.51
C ASN A 281 -10.85 -12.20 -26.88
N GLU A 282 -11.16 -13.43 -26.44
CA GLU A 282 -10.19 -14.29 -25.77
C GLU A 282 -8.97 -14.63 -26.64
N LYS A 283 -9.15 -14.81 -27.95
CA LYS A 283 -8.04 -15.11 -28.86
C LYS A 283 -7.02 -13.96 -28.90
N GLN A 284 -7.48 -12.71 -28.84
CA GLN A 284 -6.60 -11.55 -28.79
C GLN A 284 -5.79 -11.51 -27.49
N LEU A 285 -6.42 -11.80 -26.35
CA LEU A 285 -5.73 -11.87 -25.05
C LEU A 285 -4.69 -13.00 -25.02
N ASP A 286 -5.03 -14.16 -25.58
CA ASP A 286 -4.14 -15.31 -25.69
C ASP A 286 -2.93 -15.08 -26.63
N SER A 287 -2.99 -14.03 -27.45
CA SER A 287 -1.95 -13.54 -28.36
C SER A 287 -1.30 -12.22 -27.87
N PHE A 288 -1.35 -11.95 -26.57
CA PHE A 288 -0.59 -10.84 -25.97
C PHE A 288 0.91 -10.96 -26.28
N ARG A 289 1.49 -9.84 -26.74
CA ARG A 289 2.88 -9.70 -27.23
C ARG A 289 3.23 -10.55 -28.45
N GLN A 290 2.22 -11.05 -29.19
CA GLN A 290 2.42 -11.88 -30.37
C GLN A 290 1.66 -11.30 -31.57
N GLU A 291 2.29 -10.36 -32.26
CA GLU A 291 1.63 -9.53 -33.29
C GLU A 291 2.12 -9.77 -34.72
N VAL A 292 3.10 -10.66 -34.91
CA VAL A 292 3.57 -11.03 -36.26
C VAL A 292 2.40 -11.57 -37.11
N LYS A 293 1.46 -12.27 -36.48
CA LYS A 293 0.18 -12.65 -37.09
C LYS A 293 -0.89 -11.64 -36.69
N PRO A 294 -1.84 -11.29 -37.60
CA PRO A 294 -2.95 -10.42 -37.27
C PRO A 294 -3.75 -10.91 -36.06
N GLY A 295 -4.17 -9.99 -35.20
CA GLY A 295 -5.03 -10.27 -34.04
C GLY A 295 -4.30 -10.37 -32.69
N GLY A 296 -2.98 -10.15 -32.65
CA GLY A 296 -2.23 -9.98 -31.40
C GLY A 296 -2.49 -8.65 -30.69
N LEU A 297 -1.98 -8.53 -29.47
CA LEU A 297 -2.00 -7.29 -28.69
C LEU A 297 -0.58 -6.81 -28.39
N SER A 298 -0.36 -5.52 -28.57
CA SER A 298 0.95 -4.89 -28.35
C SER A 298 1.39 -4.94 -26.90
N SER A 299 2.71 -4.97 -26.70
CA SER A 299 3.33 -4.92 -25.38
C SER A 299 2.93 -3.67 -24.59
N TYR A 300 2.90 -2.52 -25.27
CA TYR A 300 2.63 -1.17 -24.75
C TYR A 300 1.72 -0.38 -25.71
N PRO A 301 1.26 0.85 -25.35
CA PRO A 301 0.43 1.69 -26.22
C PRO A 301 1.19 2.15 -27.47
N HIS A 302 1.03 1.40 -28.57
CA HIS A 302 1.55 1.71 -29.90
C HIS A 302 0.35 1.98 -30.83
N PRO A 303 0.11 3.25 -31.24
CA PRO A 303 -0.95 3.60 -32.17
C PRO A 303 -0.81 3.00 -33.56
#